data_AF-A0A502GBH6-F1
#
_entry.id   AF-A0A502GBH6-F1
#
_cell.length_a   1.000
_cell.length_b   1.000
_cell.length_c   1.000
_cell.angle_alpha   90.00
_cell.angle_beta   90.00
_cell.angle_gamma   90.00
#
_symmetry.space_group_name_H-M   'P 1'
#
loop_
_entity.id
_entity.type
_entity.pdbx_description
1 polymer ?
#
loop_
_entity_poly.entity_id
_entity_poly.type
_entity_poly.pdbx_seq_one_letter_code
_entity_poly.pdbx_strand_id
1 'polypeptide(L)'
;MDRAAFVCSDAELTAYFSGNGSQPRTLTFDLKQRLAVTKAHVMLDENTNEIIGLFTLSNLSIPVSDLPTGGLRRGQHTDVAATLLGRMAVSLARENQGFGKKLVYAALTRAYQATAFSASAVIVVDPKREDLVPFYEKFEFTKTLSNTKPLRMFVPMKTVRDEVPHSLLHD
;
A
#
# COMPACT_ATOMS: atom_id res chain seq x y z
N MET A 1 -16.86 -12.42 6.69
CA MET A 1 -15.40 -12.33 6.53
C MET A 1 -14.73 -12.65 7.86
N ASP A 2 -14.09 -13.81 7.95
CA ASP A 2 -13.32 -14.19 9.13
C ASP A 2 -11.84 -13.85 8.93
N ARG A 3 -11.34 -12.85 9.66
CA ARG A 3 -9.90 -12.50 9.63
C ARG A 3 -9.05 -13.50 10.39
N ALA A 4 -9.60 -14.17 11.40
CA ALA A 4 -8.82 -15.08 12.23
C ALA A 4 -8.32 -16.28 11.41
N ALA A 5 -9.01 -16.64 10.33
CA ALA A 5 -8.60 -17.68 9.39
C ALA A 5 -7.53 -17.23 8.37
N PHE A 6 -7.18 -15.94 8.29
CA PHE A 6 -6.23 -15.44 7.30
C PHE A 6 -4.80 -15.84 7.64
N VAL A 7 -4.13 -16.51 6.69
CA VAL A 7 -2.72 -16.91 6.76
C VAL A 7 -2.03 -16.54 5.45
N CYS A 8 -0.84 -15.98 5.54
CA CYS A 8 0.03 -15.67 4.39
C CYS A 8 1.47 -16.15 4.66
N SER A 9 2.32 -16.11 3.64
CA SER A 9 3.73 -16.53 3.74
C SER A 9 4.57 -15.78 4.77
N ASP A 10 4.15 -14.59 5.21
CA ASP A 10 4.83 -13.82 6.26
C ASP A 10 4.09 -13.98 7.60
N ALA A 11 4.78 -14.58 8.59
CA ALA A 11 4.22 -14.81 9.92
C ALA A 11 3.86 -13.50 10.66
N GLU A 12 4.60 -12.41 10.41
CA GLU A 12 4.34 -11.11 11.02
C GLU A 12 3.06 -10.49 10.45
N LEU A 13 2.89 -10.56 9.12
CA LEU A 13 1.67 -10.07 8.47
C LEU A 13 0.46 -10.94 8.80
N THR A 14 0.64 -12.26 8.90
CA THR A 14 -0.39 -13.19 9.36
C THR A 14 -0.88 -12.78 10.75
N ALA A 15 0.03 -12.58 11.71
CA ALA A 15 -0.32 -12.16 13.05
C ALA A 15 -0.99 -10.78 13.09
N TYR A 16 -0.48 -9.82 12.30
CA TYR A 16 -1.07 -8.48 12.20
C TYR A 16 -2.51 -8.49 11.69
N PHE A 17 -2.79 -9.19 10.58
CA PHE A 17 -4.09 -9.17 9.92
C PHE A 17 -5.14 -10.05 10.61
N SER A 18 -4.74 -11.27 11.01
CA SER A 18 -5.64 -12.19 11.73
C SER A 18 -5.92 -11.72 13.15
N GLY A 19 -4.96 -11.04 13.77
CA GLY A 19 -4.97 -10.74 15.20
C GLY A 19 -4.58 -11.95 16.06
N ASN A 20 -4.18 -13.07 15.44
CA ASN A 20 -3.70 -14.24 16.15
C ASN A 20 -2.22 -14.07 16.45
N GLY A 21 -1.85 -14.05 17.73
CA GLY A 21 -0.46 -13.97 18.17
C GLY A 21 -0.24 -12.93 19.26
N SER A 22 1.00 -12.83 19.74
CA SER A 22 1.37 -11.97 20.87
C SER A 22 1.81 -10.56 20.45
N GLN A 23 1.62 -10.18 19.17
CA GLN A 23 2.05 -8.86 18.70
C GLN A 23 1.21 -7.76 19.34
N PRO A 24 1.85 -6.71 19.90
CA PRO A 24 1.14 -5.63 20.58
C PRO A 24 0.29 -4.79 19.62
N ARG A 25 0.68 -4.73 18.34
CA ARG A 25 -0.01 -3.96 17.31
C ARG A 25 -0.57 -4.89 16.24
N THR A 26 -1.90 -4.98 16.19
CA THR A 26 -2.65 -5.74 15.17
C THR A 26 -3.55 -4.79 14.38
N LEU A 27 -4.06 -5.24 13.23
CA LEU A 27 -5.06 -4.46 12.50
C LEU A 27 -6.30 -4.18 13.37
N THR A 28 -6.71 -5.14 14.18
CA THR A 28 -7.84 -4.96 15.12
C THR A 28 -7.53 -3.85 16.13
N PHE A 29 -6.31 -3.81 16.67
CA PHE A 29 -5.89 -2.75 17.58
C PHE A 29 -5.92 -1.39 16.86
N ASP A 30 -5.28 -1.27 15.70
CA ASP A 30 -5.25 -0.03 14.91
C ASP A 30 -6.66 0.51 14.61
N LEU A 31 -7.61 -0.38 14.30
CA LEU A 31 -9.01 -0.01 14.03
C LEU A 31 -9.80 0.31 15.31
N LYS A 32 -9.58 -0.42 16.41
CA LYS A 32 -10.30 -0.23 17.69
C LYS A 32 -9.94 1.08 18.39
N GLN A 33 -8.72 1.56 18.23
CA GLN A 33 -8.29 2.82 18.83
C GLN A 33 -9.10 4.02 18.30
N ARG A 34 -9.84 3.87 17.18
CA ARG A 34 -10.61 4.94 16.50
C ARG A 34 -9.75 6.16 16.13
N LEU A 35 -8.43 6.00 16.11
CA LEU A 35 -7.47 7.05 15.77
C LEU A 35 -7.27 7.21 14.25
N ALA A 36 -7.96 6.40 13.44
CA ALA A 36 -7.85 6.40 11.97
C ALA A 36 -6.40 6.35 11.45
N VAL A 37 -5.50 5.68 12.19
CA VAL A 37 -4.06 5.63 11.89
C VAL A 37 -3.75 4.90 10.58
N THR A 38 -4.65 4.01 10.15
CA THR A 38 -4.56 3.33 8.86
C THR A 38 -5.95 2.86 8.41
N LYS A 39 -6.14 2.75 7.11
CA LYS A 39 -7.33 2.19 6.48
C LYS A 39 -6.98 0.86 5.83
N ALA A 40 -7.63 -0.21 6.27
CA ALA A 40 -7.50 -1.52 5.62
C ALA A 40 -8.55 -1.71 4.52
N HIS A 41 -8.12 -2.36 3.47
CA HIS A 41 -8.93 -2.79 2.32
C HIS A 41 -8.76 -4.30 2.15
N VAL A 42 -9.83 -4.96 1.71
CA VAL A 42 -9.90 -6.42 1.65
C VAL A 42 -10.40 -6.82 0.27
N MET A 43 -9.74 -7.81 -0.33
CA MET A 43 -10.22 -8.54 -1.50
C MET A 43 -10.83 -9.85 -1.04
N LEU A 44 -12.08 -10.08 -1.44
CA LEU A 44 -12.86 -11.27 -1.07
C LEU A 44 -13.05 -12.15 -2.29
N ASP A 45 -13.12 -13.46 -2.07
CA ASP A 45 -13.65 -14.39 -3.05
C ASP A 45 -15.18 -14.21 -3.14
N GLU A 46 -15.70 -14.03 -4.35
CA GLU A 46 -17.12 -13.77 -4.56
C GLU A 46 -18.01 -14.95 -4.19
N ASN A 47 -17.50 -16.19 -4.30
CA ASN A 47 -18.27 -17.40 -4.03
C ASN A 47 -18.18 -17.81 -2.57
N THR A 48 -16.98 -17.77 -1.98
CA THR A 48 -16.74 -18.28 -0.63
C THR A 48 -16.75 -17.19 0.44
N ASN A 49 -16.68 -15.91 0.06
CA ASN A 49 -16.53 -14.77 0.96
C ASN A 49 -15.25 -14.85 1.83
N GLU A 50 -14.29 -15.66 1.39
CA GLU A 50 -12.97 -15.81 2.01
C GLU A 50 -12.06 -14.65 1.63
N ILE A 51 -11.09 -14.35 2.49
CA ILE A 51 -10.14 -13.28 2.23
C ILE A 51 -9.05 -13.77 1.29
N ILE A 52 -9.03 -13.22 0.08
CA ILE A 52 -7.96 -13.47 -0.90
C ILE A 52 -6.72 -12.67 -0.55
N GLY A 53 -6.89 -11.45 -0.05
CA GLY A 53 -5.77 -10.59 0.34
C GLY A 53 -6.21 -9.28 0.95
N LEU A 54 -5.27 -8.60 1.58
CA LEU A 54 -5.50 -7.33 2.26
C LEU A 54 -4.37 -6.36 1.94
N PHE A 55 -4.69 -5.08 2.01
CA PHE A 55 -3.69 -4.03 2.08
C PHE A 55 -4.15 -2.89 2.99
N THR A 56 -3.20 -2.06 3.41
CA THR A 56 -3.47 -0.89 4.23
C THR A 56 -2.92 0.38 3.60
N LEU A 57 -3.69 1.45 3.65
CA LEU A 57 -3.27 2.80 3.28
C LEU A 57 -3.21 3.71 4.50
N SER A 58 -2.23 4.59 4.55
CA SER A 58 -2.13 5.66 5.57
C SER A 58 -1.49 6.90 4.96
N ASN A 59 -1.60 8.03 5.65
CA ASN A 59 -0.96 9.27 5.21
C ASN A 59 0.51 9.29 5.66
N LEU A 60 1.35 9.92 4.85
CA LEU A 60 2.78 10.10 5.07
C LEU A 60 3.21 11.47 4.56
N SER A 61 4.26 12.04 5.14
CA SER A 61 5.00 13.17 4.58
C SER A 61 6.40 12.66 4.23
N ILE A 62 6.91 12.97 3.03
CA ILE A 62 8.28 12.62 2.65
C ILE A 62 9.04 13.86 2.18
N PRO A 63 10.36 13.97 2.45
CA PRO A 63 11.16 15.06 1.96
C PRO A 63 11.18 15.12 0.42
N VAL A 64 11.06 16.33 -0.14
CA VAL A 64 11.22 16.56 -1.58
C VAL A 64 12.62 16.12 -2.05
N SER A 65 13.62 16.19 -1.17
CA SER A 65 15.00 15.74 -1.44
C SER A 65 15.10 14.24 -1.71
N ASP A 66 14.13 13.43 -1.27
CA ASP A 66 14.14 11.98 -1.47
C ASP A 66 13.58 11.60 -2.86
N LEU A 67 13.01 12.55 -3.60
CA LEU A 67 12.41 12.31 -4.90
C LEU A 67 13.36 12.72 -6.04
N PRO A 68 13.54 11.87 -7.08
CA PRO A 68 14.32 12.23 -8.26
C PRO A 68 13.77 13.52 -8.87
N THR A 69 14.68 14.47 -9.09
CA THR A 69 14.38 15.81 -9.57
C THR A 69 13.74 15.76 -10.95
N GLY A 70 12.44 16.07 -11.05
CA GLY A 70 11.79 16.19 -12.36
C GLY A 70 10.26 16.28 -12.33
N GLY A 71 9.58 15.68 -11.34
CA GLY A 71 8.11 15.58 -11.36
C GLY A 71 7.36 16.58 -10.49
N LEU A 72 7.91 16.93 -9.34
CA LEU A 72 7.28 17.80 -8.35
C LEU A 72 8.02 19.12 -8.32
N ARG A 73 7.33 20.20 -8.72
CA ARG A 73 7.88 21.55 -8.61
C ARG A 73 8.37 21.74 -7.18
N ARG A 74 9.68 21.98 -7.03
CA ARG A 74 10.32 22.46 -5.79
C ARG A 74 9.73 23.84 -5.47
N GLY A 75 8.52 23.86 -4.93
CA GLY A 75 7.92 25.04 -4.32
C GLY A 75 8.60 25.34 -2.98
N GLN A 76 7.96 26.14 -2.14
CA GLN A 76 8.48 26.49 -0.81
C GLN A 76 8.42 25.34 0.21
N HIS A 77 7.86 24.19 -0.16
CA HIS A 77 7.68 23.07 0.76
C HIS A 77 8.90 22.15 0.76
N THR A 78 9.39 21.81 1.95
CA THR A 78 10.48 20.84 2.15
C THR A 78 10.00 19.41 1.98
N ASP A 79 8.70 19.17 2.17
CA ASP A 79 8.05 17.87 2.13
C ASP A 79 6.89 17.84 1.13
N VAL A 80 6.52 16.64 0.70
CA VAL A 80 5.28 16.38 -0.04
C VAL A 80 4.38 15.42 0.71
N ALA A 81 3.07 15.67 0.61
CA ALA A 81 2.06 14.72 1.08
C ALA A 81 2.13 13.44 0.23
N ALA A 82 2.09 12.30 0.91
CA ALA A 82 2.20 10.98 0.33
C ALA A 82 1.16 10.03 0.94
N THR A 83 0.79 9.02 0.17
CA THR A 83 0.00 7.89 0.66
C THR A 83 0.92 6.68 0.81
N LEU A 84 0.97 6.07 1.98
CA LEU A 84 1.78 4.88 2.23
C LEU A 84 0.94 3.62 2.03
N LEU A 85 1.36 2.75 1.09
CA LEU A 85 0.98 1.34 1.04
C LEU A 85 1.78 0.61 2.13
N GLY A 86 1.21 0.57 3.32
CA GLY A 86 1.92 0.15 4.53
C GLY A 86 2.14 -1.36 4.61
N ARG A 87 1.05 -2.13 4.59
CA ARG A 87 1.08 -3.59 4.63
C ARG A 87 0.23 -4.13 3.50
N MET A 88 0.71 -5.20 2.87
CA MET A 88 -0.02 -5.92 1.83
C MET A 88 0.31 -7.41 1.94
N ALA A 89 -0.72 -8.25 1.86
CA ALA A 89 -0.56 -9.70 1.89
C ALA A 89 -1.62 -10.38 1.02
N VAL A 90 -1.22 -11.50 0.39
CA VAL A 90 -2.12 -12.44 -0.28
C VAL A 90 -2.24 -13.68 0.61
N SER A 91 -3.43 -14.25 0.69
CA SER A 91 -3.66 -15.52 1.40
C SER A 91 -2.78 -16.61 0.80
N LEU A 92 -2.19 -17.44 1.65
CA LEU A 92 -1.32 -18.56 1.26
C LEU A 92 -2.03 -19.50 0.27
N ALA A 93 -3.33 -19.71 0.45
CA ALA A 93 -4.15 -20.54 -0.45
C ALA A 93 -4.33 -19.95 -1.86
N ARG A 94 -4.03 -18.66 -2.04
CA ARG A 94 -4.23 -17.92 -3.30
C ARG A 94 -2.93 -17.28 -3.82
N GLU A 95 -1.77 -17.65 -3.26
CA GLU A 95 -0.49 -17.17 -3.75
C GLU A 95 -0.20 -17.65 -5.18
N ASN A 96 0.65 -16.91 -5.89
CA ASN A 96 1.07 -17.18 -7.28
C ASN A 96 -0.06 -17.23 -8.34
N GLN A 97 -1.29 -16.84 -7.99
CA GLN A 97 -2.43 -16.73 -8.93
C GLN A 97 -2.63 -15.29 -9.45
N GLY A 98 -1.63 -14.43 -9.30
CA GLY A 98 -1.68 -13.03 -9.78
C GLY A 98 -2.42 -12.05 -8.88
N PHE A 99 -2.99 -12.48 -7.74
CA PHE A 99 -3.71 -11.59 -6.82
C PHE A 99 -2.83 -10.49 -6.21
N GLY A 100 -1.54 -10.73 -6.02
CA GLY A 100 -0.61 -9.67 -5.58
C GLY A 100 -0.62 -8.46 -6.53
N LYS A 101 -0.66 -8.71 -7.84
CA LYS A 101 -0.77 -7.61 -8.83
C LYS A 101 -2.10 -6.88 -8.73
N LYS A 102 -3.19 -7.63 -8.58
CA LYS A 102 -4.54 -7.05 -8.41
C LYS A 102 -4.62 -6.17 -7.16
N LEU A 103 -3.99 -6.57 -6.05
CA LEU A 103 -3.93 -5.77 -4.83
C LEU A 103 -3.14 -4.47 -5.02
N VAL A 104 -2.01 -4.50 -5.73
CA VAL A 104 -1.25 -3.28 -6.03
C VAL A 104 -2.08 -2.31 -6.86
N TYR A 105 -2.72 -2.77 -7.95
CA TYR A 105 -3.62 -1.92 -8.72
C TYR A 105 -4.77 -1.37 -7.89
N ALA A 106 -5.42 -2.20 -7.06
CA ALA A 106 -6.45 -1.73 -6.15
C ALA A 106 -5.93 -0.66 -5.18
N ALA A 107 -4.72 -0.81 -4.65
CA ALA A 107 -4.10 0.18 -3.78
C ALA A 107 -3.80 1.49 -4.51
N LEU A 108 -3.23 1.43 -5.73
CA LEU A 108 -2.99 2.59 -6.58
C LEU A 108 -4.28 3.35 -6.87
N THR A 109 -5.33 2.64 -7.29
CA THR A 109 -6.66 3.20 -7.55
C THR A 109 -7.21 3.92 -6.31
N ARG A 110 -7.22 3.25 -5.15
CA ARG A 110 -7.77 3.84 -3.91
C ARG A 110 -6.96 5.04 -3.43
N ALA A 111 -5.63 4.99 -3.57
CA ALA A 111 -4.78 6.12 -3.21
C ALA A 111 -5.01 7.33 -4.14
N TYR A 112 -5.22 7.10 -5.44
CA TYR A 112 -5.56 8.16 -6.38
C TYR A 112 -6.95 8.75 -6.10
N GLN A 113 -7.98 7.92 -5.89
CA GLN A 113 -9.33 8.39 -5.53
C GLN A 113 -9.32 9.27 -4.27
N ALA A 114 -8.50 8.91 -3.27
CA ALA A 114 -8.37 9.69 -2.04
C ALA A 114 -7.85 11.12 -2.30
N THR A 115 -7.11 11.37 -3.39
CA THR A 115 -6.59 12.71 -3.74
C THR A 115 -7.68 13.74 -4.00
N ALA A 116 -8.90 13.30 -4.35
CA ALA A 116 -10.05 14.19 -4.53
C ALA A 116 -10.48 14.88 -3.22
N PHE A 117 -10.18 14.25 -2.07
CA PHE A 117 -10.57 14.75 -0.75
C PHE A 117 -9.36 15.17 0.10
N SER A 118 -8.23 14.49 -0.05
CA SER A 118 -6.98 14.76 0.66
C SER A 118 -5.81 14.62 -0.31
N ALA A 119 -5.26 15.76 -0.73
CA ALA A 119 -4.20 15.79 -1.73
C ALA A 119 -2.99 14.92 -1.31
N SER A 120 -2.53 14.10 -2.25
CA SER A 120 -1.34 13.27 -2.14
C SER A 120 -0.59 13.37 -3.46
N ALA A 121 0.70 13.68 -3.39
CA ALA A 121 1.53 13.85 -4.58
C ALA A 121 2.05 12.51 -5.11
N VAL A 122 2.27 11.55 -4.21
CA VAL A 122 2.88 10.25 -4.50
C VAL A 122 2.25 9.16 -3.63
N ILE A 123 2.24 7.93 -4.15
CA ILE A 123 2.07 6.73 -3.32
C ILE A 123 3.44 6.11 -3.06
N VAL A 124 3.67 5.64 -1.84
CA VAL A 124 4.94 5.11 -1.34
C VAL A 124 4.73 3.69 -0.86
N VAL A 125 5.74 2.84 -1.05
CA VAL A 125 5.85 1.53 -0.42
C VAL A 125 7.26 1.36 0.15
N ASP A 126 7.35 0.66 1.27
CA ASP A 126 8.62 0.29 1.90
C ASP A 126 8.76 -1.25 1.80
N PRO A 127 9.34 -1.80 0.70
CA PRO A 127 9.44 -3.25 0.55
C PRO A 127 10.25 -3.86 1.69
N LYS A 128 9.69 -4.90 2.33
CA LYS A 128 10.34 -5.60 3.45
C LYS A 128 11.68 -6.24 3.08
N ARG A 129 11.86 -6.59 1.79
CA ARG A 129 13.05 -7.25 1.26
C ARG A 129 13.38 -6.69 -0.12
N GLU A 130 14.68 -6.66 -0.43
CA GLU A 130 15.17 -6.11 -1.70
C GLU A 130 14.78 -6.96 -2.92
N ASP A 131 14.52 -8.26 -2.74
CA ASP A 131 14.03 -9.16 -3.79
C ASP A 131 12.59 -8.83 -4.26
N LEU A 132 11.86 -7.99 -3.52
CA LEU A 132 10.55 -7.48 -3.91
C LEU A 132 10.61 -6.23 -4.80
N VAL A 133 11.79 -5.60 -4.96
CA VAL A 133 11.94 -4.42 -5.82
C VAL A 133 11.46 -4.69 -7.25
N PRO A 134 11.89 -5.77 -7.94
CA PRO A 134 11.44 -6.02 -9.31
C PRO A 134 9.95 -6.36 -9.42
N PHE A 135 9.30 -6.71 -8.31
CA PHE A 135 7.85 -6.86 -8.29
C PHE A 135 7.16 -5.49 -8.34
N TYR A 136 7.61 -4.52 -7.53
CA TYR A 136 7.02 -3.18 -7.49
C TYR A 136 7.38 -2.32 -8.70
N GLU A 137 8.59 -2.47 -9.27
CA GLU A 137 9.00 -1.76 -10.49
C GLU A 137 8.05 -1.99 -11.68
N LYS A 138 7.36 -3.14 -11.73
CA LYS A 138 6.34 -3.46 -12.75
C LYS A 138 5.10 -2.56 -12.69
N PHE A 139 4.96 -1.75 -11.64
CA PHE A 139 3.87 -0.81 -11.43
C PHE A 139 4.40 0.63 -11.33
N GLU A 140 5.49 0.91 -12.03
CA GLU A 140 6.16 2.23 -12.09
C GLU A 140 6.73 2.72 -10.76
N PHE A 141 6.82 1.86 -9.73
CA PHE A 141 7.49 2.24 -8.49
C PHE A 141 8.98 2.41 -8.76
N THR A 142 9.51 3.58 -8.41
CA THR A 142 10.93 3.91 -8.51
C THR A 142 11.53 4.09 -7.12
N LYS A 143 12.79 3.70 -6.92
CA LYS A 143 13.49 3.93 -5.65
C LYS A 143 13.62 5.43 -5.37
N THR A 144 13.49 5.82 -4.10
CA THR A 144 13.85 7.17 -3.65
C THR A 144 15.35 7.40 -3.72
N LEU A 145 15.78 8.67 -3.74
CA LEU A 145 17.19 9.05 -3.70
C LEU A 145 17.85 8.75 -2.34
N SER A 146 17.05 8.65 -1.28
CA SER A 146 17.57 8.27 0.02
C SER A 146 18.04 6.81 0.01
N ASN A 147 19.31 6.62 0.35
CA ASN A 147 19.93 5.30 0.49
C ASN A 147 19.84 4.76 1.93
N THR A 148 19.06 5.41 2.81
CA THR A 148 18.86 4.94 4.19
C THR A 148 17.72 3.94 4.28
N LYS A 149 17.79 3.00 5.23
CA LYS A 149 16.67 2.09 5.53
C LYS A 149 15.51 2.85 6.20
N PRO A 150 14.25 2.51 5.90
CA PRO A 150 13.81 1.41 5.04
C PRO A 150 14.05 1.68 3.55
N LEU A 151 14.25 0.62 2.78
CA LEU A 151 14.21 0.69 1.32
C LEU A 151 12.84 1.24 0.92
N ARG A 152 12.82 2.37 0.22
CA ARG A 152 11.59 3.07 -0.14
C ARG A 152 11.47 3.23 -1.64
N MET A 153 10.26 3.00 -2.14
CA MET A 153 9.90 3.22 -3.54
C MET A 153 8.62 4.05 -3.61
N PHE A 154 8.43 4.77 -4.70
CA PHE A 154 7.25 5.62 -4.88
C PHE A 154 6.78 5.67 -6.34
N VAL A 155 5.51 6.06 -6.52
CA VAL A 155 4.91 6.40 -7.81
C VAL A 155 4.26 7.78 -7.70
N PRO A 156 4.51 8.73 -8.62
CA PRO A 156 3.74 9.96 -8.70
C PRO A 156 2.25 9.71 -8.99
N MET A 157 1.34 10.42 -8.32
CA MET A 157 -0.10 10.28 -8.60
C MET A 157 -0.46 10.66 -10.05
N LYS A 158 0.36 11.50 -10.69
CA LYS A 158 0.26 11.76 -12.13
C LYS A 158 0.43 10.47 -12.95
N THR A 159 1.46 9.68 -12.65
CA THR A 159 1.70 8.40 -13.31
C THR A 159 0.57 7.42 -13.01
N VAL A 160 0.09 7.38 -11.76
CA VAL A 160 -1.06 6.52 -11.40
C VAL A 160 -2.30 6.84 -12.23
N ARG A 161 -2.62 8.12 -12.43
CA ARG A 161 -3.73 8.56 -13.28
C ARG A 161 -3.59 8.07 -14.73
N ASP A 162 -2.37 8.10 -15.25
CA ASP A 162 -2.09 7.83 -16.66
C ASP A 162 -2.06 6.29 -16.93
N GLU A 163 -1.69 5.48 -15.92
CA GLU A 163 -1.58 4.01 -16.01
C GLU A 163 -2.82 3.23 -15.54
N VAL A 164 -3.58 3.76 -14.57
CA VAL A 164 -4.78 3.09 -14.08
C VAL A 164 -5.95 3.39 -15.02
N PRO A 165 -6.67 2.38 -15.54
CA PRO A 165 -7.82 2.59 -16.42
C PRO A 165 -8.81 3.60 -15.82
N HIS A 166 -9.20 4.61 -16.60
CA HIS A 166 -10.12 5.66 -16.15
C HIS A 166 -11.41 5.13 -15.55
N SER A 167 -11.90 3.96 -16.01
CA SER A 167 -13.09 3.31 -15.46
C SER A 167 -12.96 2.92 -13.99
N LEU A 168 -11.76 2.68 -13.48
CA LEU A 168 -11.52 2.34 -12.08
C LEU A 168 -11.34 3.57 -11.19
N LEU A 169 -11.21 4.76 -11.77
CA LEU A 169 -10.91 5.99 -11.00
C LEU A 169 -12.16 6.72 -10.51
N HIS A 170 -13.36 6.35 -10.97
CA HIS A 170 -14.61 7.09 -10.74
C HIS A 170 -15.67 6.35 -9.89
N ASP A 171 -15.36 5.19 -9.33
CA ASP A 171 -16.26 4.43 -8.42
C ASP A 171 -16.27 4.93 -6.98
#